data_AF-A0A0Q7XRH0-F1
#
_entry.id   AF-A0A0Q7XRH0-F1
#
_cell.length_a   1.000
_cell.length_b   1.000
_cell.length_c   1.000
_cell.angle_alpha   90.00
_cell.angle_beta   90.00
_cell.angle_gamma   90.00
#
_symmetry.space_group_name_H-M   'P 1'
#
loop_
_entity.id
_entity.type
_entity.pdbx_description
1 polymer ?
#
loop_
_entity_poly.entity_id
_entity_poly.type
_entity_poly.pdbx_seq_one_letter_code
_entity_poly.pdbx_strand_id
1 'polypeptide(L)'
;MRDPDGHSYKQETAPVNASLEAEEFLWGCDLFNHGYYWEAHEAWEGLWHALQKGDALKDLLKALILLSAAGVKIREGKGAAAVRHAGRGAALLRGDRRLSGKAFAQALGSSPERIASSAEATANNPPVLRVTALGCPEPVFAFGIGDRLNPRGTANT
;
A
#
# COMPACT_ATOMS: atom_id res chain seq x y z
N MET A 1 -26.10 -25.83 5.05
CA MET A 1 -25.64 -27.06 4.38
C MET A 1 -24.63 -26.61 3.34
N ARG A 2 -23.35 -27.01 3.47
CA ARG A 2 -22.25 -26.58 2.59
C ARG A 2 -21.91 -27.73 1.65
N ASP A 3 -21.75 -27.42 0.37
CA ASP A 3 -21.59 -28.36 -0.73
C ASP A 3 -20.18 -29.00 -0.73
N PRO A 4 -20.04 -30.33 -0.86
CA PRO A 4 -18.75 -31.04 -0.95
C PRO A 4 -17.93 -30.79 -2.22
N ASP A 5 -18.52 -30.28 -3.31
CA ASP A 5 -17.85 -30.14 -4.63
C ASP A 5 -17.30 -28.73 -4.91
N GLY A 6 -17.26 -27.86 -3.90
CA GLY A 6 -16.64 -26.54 -4.04
C GLY A 6 -15.13 -26.63 -4.26
N HIS A 7 -14.62 -26.07 -5.35
CA HIS A 7 -13.19 -25.97 -5.69
C HIS A 7 -12.32 -25.21 -4.65
N SER A 8 -12.90 -24.71 -3.56
CA SER A 8 -12.18 -24.09 -2.43
C SER A 8 -11.99 -25.04 -1.24
N TYR A 9 -12.27 -26.33 -1.39
CA TYR A 9 -12.04 -27.31 -0.33
C TYR A 9 -10.54 -27.59 -0.16
N LYS A 10 -9.95 -26.99 0.90
CA LYS A 10 -8.55 -27.16 1.35
C LYS A 10 -7.47 -26.57 0.45
N GLN A 11 -7.63 -25.33 0.00
CA GLN A 11 -6.43 -24.54 -0.29
C GLN A 11 -5.87 -24.06 1.04
N GLU A 12 -5.06 -24.92 1.66
CA GLU A 12 -4.18 -24.55 2.75
C GLU A 12 -3.14 -23.60 2.13
N THR A 13 -3.48 -22.32 2.11
CA THR A 13 -2.56 -21.25 1.73
C THR A 13 -1.36 -21.39 2.66
N ALA A 14 -0.17 -21.64 2.08
CA ALA A 14 1.07 -21.64 2.83
C ALA A 14 1.10 -20.40 3.74
N PRO A 15 1.64 -20.49 4.96
CA PRO A 15 1.67 -19.37 5.88
C PRO A 15 2.36 -18.20 5.19
N VAL A 16 1.59 -17.15 4.89
CA VAL A 16 2.09 -15.92 4.28
C VAL A 16 3.06 -15.30 5.27
N ASN A 17 4.35 -15.27 4.92
CA ASN A 17 5.37 -14.67 5.76
C ASN A 17 5.35 -13.14 5.58
N ALA A 18 4.44 -12.48 6.31
CA ALA A 18 4.30 -11.04 6.25
C ALA A 18 5.54 -10.33 6.81
N SER A 19 6.30 -9.69 5.91
CA SER A 19 7.49 -8.91 6.23
C SER A 19 7.66 -7.77 5.22
N LEU A 20 8.58 -6.84 5.49
CA LEU A 20 8.93 -5.75 4.55
C LEU A 20 9.69 -6.25 3.31
N GLU A 21 10.20 -7.49 3.34
CA GLU A 21 10.92 -8.13 2.23
C GLU A 21 10.03 -9.12 1.46
N ALA A 22 8.76 -9.28 1.87
CA ALA A 22 7.81 -10.16 1.18
C ALA A 22 7.60 -9.69 -0.26
N GLU A 23 7.51 -10.62 -1.21
CA GLU A 23 7.33 -10.29 -2.62
C GLU A 23 6.04 -9.49 -2.82
N GLU A 24 4.96 -9.82 -2.11
CA GLU A 24 3.69 -9.10 -2.15
C GLU A 24 3.81 -7.67 -1.61
N PHE A 25 4.67 -7.44 -0.61
CA PHE A 25 4.91 -6.10 -0.08
C PHE A 25 5.59 -5.23 -1.14
N LEU A 26 6.69 -5.73 -1.70
CA LEU A 26 7.48 -5.05 -2.72
C LEU A 26 6.68 -4.84 -4.01
N TRP A 27 5.88 -5.83 -4.40
CA TRP A 27 5.00 -5.75 -5.55
C TRP A 27 3.88 -4.71 -5.36
N GLY A 28 3.27 -4.66 -4.18
CA GLY A 28 2.30 -3.61 -3.84
C GLY A 28 2.91 -2.21 -3.89
N CYS A 29 4.18 -2.04 -3.46
CA CYS A 29 4.90 -0.78 -3.59
C CYS A 29 5.07 -0.36 -5.07
N ASP A 30 5.46 -1.29 -5.93
CA ASP A 30 5.62 -1.01 -7.37
C ASP A 30 4.28 -0.63 -8.04
N LEU A 31 3.22 -1.40 -7.76
CA LEU A 31 1.87 -1.11 -8.24
C LEU A 31 1.39 0.27 -7.80
N PHE A 32 1.58 0.61 -6.51
CA PHE A 32 1.20 1.91 -5.96
C PHE A 32 1.92 3.06 -6.67
N ASN A 33 3.23 2.91 -6.88
CA ASN A 33 4.06 3.91 -7.56
C ASN A 33 3.65 4.15 -9.01
N HIS A 34 3.05 3.15 -9.65
CA HIS A 34 2.56 3.21 -11.02
C HIS A 34 1.05 3.52 -11.13
N GLY A 35 0.38 3.86 -10.02
CA GLY A 35 -1.03 4.29 -10.05
C GLY A 35 -2.06 3.15 -10.04
N TYR A 36 -1.62 1.90 -9.94
CA TYR A 36 -2.44 0.68 -9.79
C TYR A 36 -2.87 0.51 -8.33
N TYR A 37 -3.63 1.49 -7.83
CA TYR A 37 -3.97 1.56 -6.42
C TYR A 37 -4.89 0.43 -5.94
N TRP A 38 -5.77 -0.08 -6.80
CA TRP A 38 -6.62 -1.20 -6.42
C TRP A 38 -5.79 -2.48 -6.29
N GLU A 39 -4.88 -2.72 -7.22
CA GLU A 39 -4.00 -3.88 -7.21
C GLU A 39 -3.01 -3.84 -6.03
N ALA A 40 -2.47 -2.66 -5.71
CA ALA A 40 -1.64 -2.45 -4.52
C ALA A 40 -2.42 -2.73 -3.22
N HIS A 41 -3.70 -2.33 -3.18
CA HIS A 41 -4.60 -2.65 -2.06
C HIS A 41 -4.70 -4.17 -1.84
N GLU A 42 -5.02 -4.92 -2.89
CA GLU A 42 -5.17 -6.38 -2.80
C GLU A 42 -3.86 -7.08 -2.40
N ALA A 43 -2.73 -6.64 -2.97
CA ALA A 43 -1.41 -7.19 -2.65
C ALA A 43 -1.08 -7.08 -1.15
N TRP A 44 -1.44 -5.97 -0.52
CA TRP A 44 -1.20 -5.75 0.90
C TRP A 44 -2.28 -6.34 1.83
N GLU A 45 -3.51 -6.57 1.33
CA GLU A 45 -4.62 -7.09 2.15
C GLU A 45 -4.33 -8.50 2.68
N GLY A 46 -3.75 -9.39 1.85
CA GLY A 46 -3.34 -10.72 2.28
C GLY A 46 -2.30 -10.71 3.40
N LEU A 47 -1.26 -9.88 3.26
CA LEU A 47 -0.23 -9.68 4.30
C LEU A 47 -0.85 -9.12 5.58
N TRP A 48 -1.77 -8.15 5.45
CA TRP A 48 -2.43 -7.53 6.58
C TRP A 48 -3.24 -8.55 7.38
N HIS A 49 -3.97 -9.45 6.72
CA HIS A 49 -4.75 -10.50 7.38
C HIS A 49 -3.89 -11.52 8.13
N ALA A 50 -2.69 -11.82 7.64
CA ALA A 50 -1.78 -12.78 8.25
C ALA A 50 -1.18 -12.31 9.59
N LEU A 51 -1.13 -11.00 9.84
CA LEU A 51 -0.53 -10.42 11.04
C LEU A 51 -1.51 -10.34 12.22
N GLN A 52 -0.97 -10.38 13.44
CA GLN A 52 -1.74 -10.25 14.68
C GLN A 52 -1.97 -8.79 15.08
N LYS A 53 -3.01 -8.55 15.88
CA LYS A 53 -3.27 -7.22 16.44
C LYS A 53 -2.08 -6.77 17.31
N GLY A 54 -1.68 -5.52 17.16
CA GLY A 54 -0.55 -4.94 17.89
C GLY A 54 0.78 -5.06 17.16
N ASP A 55 0.85 -5.73 16.02
CA ASP A 55 2.02 -5.71 15.14
C ASP A 55 2.14 -4.36 14.42
N ALA A 56 3.33 -3.74 14.46
CA ALA A 56 3.57 -2.47 13.78
C ALA A 56 3.45 -2.60 12.26
N LEU A 57 3.89 -3.72 11.67
CA LEU A 57 3.73 -3.98 10.23
C LEU A 57 2.25 -4.07 9.84
N LYS A 58 1.39 -4.58 10.74
CA LYS A 58 -0.06 -4.63 10.49
C LYS A 58 -0.65 -3.22 10.42
N ASP A 59 -0.22 -2.32 11.30
CA ASP A 59 -0.65 -0.93 11.29
C ASP A 59 -0.12 -0.17 10.07
N LEU A 60 1.12 -0.44 9.65
CA LEU A 60 1.67 0.08 8.40
C LEU A 60 0.85 -0.38 7.19
N LEU A 61 0.66 -1.70 7.02
CA LEU A 61 -0.09 -2.25 5.88
C LEU A 61 -1.51 -1.68 5.83
N LYS A 62 -2.18 -1.55 6.98
CA LYS A 62 -3.49 -0.91 7.06
C LYS A 62 -3.46 0.55 6.60
N ALA A 63 -2.40 1.29 6.94
CA ALA A 63 -2.24 2.65 6.46
C ALA A 63 -2.07 2.68 4.93
N LEU A 64 -1.21 1.84 4.37
CA LEU A 64 -0.95 1.74 2.93
C LEU A 64 -2.20 1.31 2.14
N ILE A 65 -2.99 0.38 2.67
CA ILE A 65 -4.32 -0.01 2.17
C ILE A 65 -5.27 1.19 2.12
N LEU A 66 -5.31 2.01 3.18
CA LEU A 66 -6.14 3.22 3.20
C LEU A 66 -5.65 4.27 2.20
N LEU A 67 -4.34 4.44 2.02
CA LEU A 67 -3.79 5.36 1.03
C LEU A 67 -4.10 4.89 -0.40
N SER A 68 -4.06 3.58 -0.65
CA SER A 68 -4.47 2.97 -1.91
C SER A 68 -5.94 3.26 -2.21
N ALA A 69 -6.83 3.04 -1.23
CA ALA A 69 -8.23 3.40 -1.36
C ALA A 69 -8.41 4.91 -1.62
N ALA A 70 -7.62 5.78 -1.00
CA ALA A 70 -7.64 7.22 -1.29
C ALA A 70 -7.25 7.52 -2.74
N GLY A 71 -6.20 6.88 -3.27
CA GLY A 71 -5.78 6.99 -4.67
C GLY A 71 -6.88 6.59 -5.65
N VAL A 72 -7.56 5.47 -5.39
CA VAL A 72 -8.75 5.05 -6.16
C VAL A 72 -9.84 6.13 -6.12
N LYS A 73 -10.15 6.68 -4.93
CA LYS A 73 -11.19 7.71 -4.79
C LYS A 73 -10.84 9.04 -5.44
N ILE A 74 -9.56 9.42 -5.50
CA ILE A 74 -9.11 10.59 -6.27
C ILE A 74 -9.41 10.38 -7.75
N ARG A 75 -9.06 9.20 -8.30
CA ARG A 75 -9.31 8.87 -9.71
C ARG A 75 -10.80 8.77 -10.06
N GLU A 76 -11.63 8.36 -9.11
CA GLU A 76 -13.10 8.38 -9.24
C GLU A 76 -13.71 9.78 -9.11
N GLY A 77 -12.93 10.83 -8.82
CA GLY A 77 -13.44 12.18 -8.55
C GLY A 77 -14.16 12.32 -7.21
N LYS A 78 -14.00 11.36 -6.28
CA LYS A 78 -14.69 11.31 -4.98
C LYS A 78 -13.84 11.92 -3.87
N GLY A 79 -13.60 13.24 -3.96
CA GLY A 79 -12.70 13.98 -3.07
C GLY A 79 -12.95 13.78 -1.56
N ALA A 80 -14.20 13.89 -1.10
CA ALA A 80 -14.51 13.72 0.33
C ALA A 80 -14.17 12.31 0.85
N ALA A 81 -14.35 11.27 0.02
CA ALA A 81 -13.95 9.91 0.39
C ALA A 81 -12.43 9.77 0.40
N ALA A 82 -11.74 10.36 -0.57
CA ALA A 82 -10.28 10.39 -0.61
C ALA A 82 -9.67 11.03 0.65
N VAL A 83 -10.15 12.22 1.03
CA VAL A 83 -9.70 12.93 2.24
C VAL A 83 -9.88 12.09 3.49
N ARG A 84 -11.05 11.44 3.64
CA ARG A 84 -11.32 10.56 4.79
C ARG A 84 -10.36 9.36 4.83
N HIS A 85 -10.09 8.73 3.70
CA HIS A 85 -9.17 7.58 3.64
C HIS A 85 -7.72 8.01 3.90
N ALA A 86 -7.26 9.07 3.25
CA ALA A 86 -5.92 9.63 3.44
C ALA A 86 -5.69 10.04 4.90
N GLY A 87 -6.63 10.76 5.52
CA GLY A 87 -6.51 11.18 6.92
C GLY A 87 -6.45 10.00 7.90
N ARG A 88 -7.25 8.95 7.68
CA ARG A 88 -7.19 7.74 8.52
C ARG A 88 -5.87 6.98 8.35
N GLY A 89 -5.35 6.88 7.12
CA GLY A 89 -4.05 6.28 6.85
C GLY A 89 -2.91 7.08 7.50
N ALA A 90 -2.93 8.41 7.32
CA ALA A 90 -1.98 9.33 7.92
C ALA A 90 -2.00 9.27 9.47
N ALA A 91 -3.17 9.14 10.08
CA ALA A 91 -3.29 8.95 11.53
C ALA A 91 -2.62 7.67 12.03
N LEU A 92 -2.67 6.57 11.27
CA LEU A 92 -1.96 5.33 11.62
C LEU A 92 -0.44 5.51 11.52
N LEU A 93 0.04 6.12 10.43
CA LEU A 93 1.48 6.38 10.21
C LEU A 93 2.08 7.26 11.31
N ARG A 94 1.32 8.22 11.84
CA ARG A 94 1.75 9.09 12.95
C ARG A 94 1.48 8.52 14.33
N GLY A 95 0.47 7.65 14.46
CA GLY A 95 -0.03 7.16 15.74
C GLY A 95 0.82 6.04 16.34
N ASP A 96 1.45 5.21 15.50
CA ASP A 96 2.35 4.16 15.96
C ASP A 96 3.81 4.60 15.88
N ARG A 97 4.38 4.97 17.04
CA ARG A 97 5.79 5.41 17.16
C ARG A 97 6.81 4.37 16.69
N ARG A 98 6.44 3.09 16.61
CA ARG A 98 7.34 2.03 16.12
C ARG A 98 7.59 2.19 14.62
N LEU A 99 6.65 2.80 13.89
CA LEU A 99 6.79 3.08 12.47
C LEU A 99 7.88 4.13 12.19
N SER A 100 8.15 5.05 13.12
CA SER A 100 9.25 6.01 12.99
C SER A 100 10.65 5.36 13.04
N GLY A 101 10.73 4.04 13.23
CA GLY A 101 11.98 3.28 13.20
C GLY A 101 12.66 3.27 11.82
N LYS A 102 14.00 3.17 11.83
CA LYS A 102 14.83 3.22 10.62
C LYS A 102 14.44 2.19 9.56
N ALA A 103 14.08 0.97 9.97
CA ALA A 103 13.73 -0.11 9.05
C ALA A 103 12.52 0.24 8.17
N PHE A 104 11.46 0.82 8.76
CA PHE A 104 10.29 1.25 7.99
C PHE A 104 10.61 2.45 7.10
N ALA A 105 11.36 3.43 7.59
CA ALA A 105 11.76 4.57 6.76
C ALA A 105 12.60 4.13 5.54
N GLN A 106 13.47 3.14 5.70
CA GLN A 106 14.23 2.54 4.61
C GLN A 106 13.33 1.79 3.64
N ALA A 107 12.47 0.90 4.15
CA ALA A 107 11.55 0.11 3.32
C ALA A 107 10.56 0.99 2.55
N LEU A 108 10.19 2.16 3.07
CA LEU A 108 9.28 3.09 2.40
C LEU A 108 10.02 4.11 1.52
N GLY A 109 11.35 4.22 1.60
CA GLY A 109 12.13 5.28 0.93
C GLY A 109 11.90 6.69 1.50
N SER A 110 11.07 6.83 2.54
CA SER A 110 10.78 8.09 3.25
C SER A 110 10.26 7.80 4.65
N SER A 111 10.25 8.79 5.52
CA SER A 111 9.64 8.61 6.84
C SER A 111 8.10 8.46 6.71
N PRO A 112 7.45 7.63 7.55
CA PRO A 112 5.99 7.51 7.57
C PRO A 112 5.26 8.85 7.72
N GLU A 113 5.83 9.79 8.46
CA GLU A 113 5.24 11.11 8.70
C GLU A 113 5.26 11.99 7.44
N ARG A 114 6.30 11.86 6.61
CA ARG A 114 6.38 12.54 5.30
C ARG A 114 5.35 11.98 4.34
N ILE A 115 5.20 10.65 4.29
CA ILE A 115 4.16 9.97 3.51
C ILE A 115 2.77 10.42 3.96
N ALA A 116 2.52 10.43 5.28
CA ALA A 116 1.26 10.89 5.85
C ALA A 116 0.89 12.31 5.41
N SER A 117 1.85 13.24 5.53
CA SER A 117 1.65 14.65 5.18
C SER A 117 1.44 14.84 3.68
N SER A 118 2.17 14.11 2.85
CA SER A 118 2.03 14.16 1.39
C SER A 118 0.69 13.58 0.93
N ALA A 119 0.26 12.46 1.50
CA ALA A 119 -1.02 11.83 1.16
C ALA A 119 -2.22 12.73 1.51
N GLU A 120 -2.19 13.38 2.68
CA GLU A 120 -3.23 14.36 3.06
C GLU A 120 -3.21 15.57 2.13
N ALA A 121 -2.04 16.11 1.79
CA ALA A 121 -1.92 17.24 0.87
C ALA A 121 -2.50 16.89 -0.51
N THR A 122 -2.14 15.73 -1.06
CA THR A 122 -2.70 15.23 -2.33
C THR A 122 -4.22 15.04 -2.25
N ALA A 123 -4.75 14.47 -1.16
CA ALA A 123 -6.19 14.26 -1.06
C ALA A 123 -6.98 15.57 -0.96
N ASN A 124 -6.42 16.60 -0.31
CA ASN A 124 -7.05 17.92 -0.20
C ASN A 124 -6.90 18.76 -1.48
N ASN A 125 -5.82 18.55 -2.23
CA ASN A 125 -5.55 19.23 -3.49
C ASN A 125 -5.13 18.22 -4.56
N PRO A 126 -6.09 17.41 -5.08
CA PRO A 126 -5.78 16.35 -6.02
C PRO A 126 -5.25 16.91 -7.34
N PRO A 127 -4.29 16.23 -7.98
CA PRO A 127 -3.79 16.66 -9.28
C PRO A 127 -4.89 16.60 -10.34
N VAL A 128 -4.77 17.46 -11.34
CA VAL A 128 -5.59 17.37 -12.56
C VAL A 128 -5.09 16.18 -13.37
N LEU A 129 -5.87 15.09 -13.35
CA LEU A 129 -5.53 13.86 -14.05
C LEU A 129 -5.62 14.07 -15.56
N ARG A 130 -4.61 13.59 -16.28
CA ARG A 130 -4.60 13.60 -17.75
C ARG A 130 -5.02 12.23 -18.25
N VAL A 131 -5.61 12.21 -19.44
CA VAL A 131 -5.80 10.95 -20.17
C VAL A 131 -4.42 10.48 -20.63
N THR A 132 -3.88 9.46 -19.97
CA THR A 132 -2.62 8.81 -20.31
C THR A 132 -2.79 7.85 -21.49
N ALA A 133 -1.68 7.48 -22.14
CA ALA A 133 -1.64 6.50 -23.22
C ALA A 133 -2.33 5.18 -22.82
N LEU A 134 -2.98 4.52 -23.79
CA LEU A 134 -3.88 3.37 -23.61
C LEU A 134 -3.49 2.45 -22.44
N GLY A 135 -4.27 2.52 -21.36
CA GLY A 135 -4.31 1.50 -20.30
C GLY A 135 -3.45 1.74 -19.05
N CYS A 136 -2.45 2.62 -19.08
CA CYS A 136 -1.60 2.86 -17.90
C CYS A 136 -2.19 3.96 -17.00
N PRO A 137 -2.54 3.68 -15.73
CA PRO A 137 -3.04 4.70 -14.83
C PRO A 137 -1.96 5.74 -14.46
N GLU A 138 -2.34 7.01 -14.39
CA GLU A 138 -1.46 8.06 -13.88
C GLU A 138 -1.38 7.99 -12.34
N PRO A 139 -0.18 8.01 -11.74
CA PRO A 139 -0.03 8.16 -10.29
C PRO A 139 -0.55 9.52 -9.81
N VAL A 140 -1.35 9.53 -8.75
CA VAL A 140 -1.92 10.76 -8.15
C VAL A 140 -1.10 11.29 -6.97
N PHE A 141 -0.35 10.42 -6.29
CA PHE A 141 0.48 10.82 -5.16
C PHE A 141 1.83 11.36 -5.63
N ALA A 142 2.30 12.43 -4.98
CA ALA A 142 3.58 13.07 -5.29
C ALA A 142 4.79 12.38 -4.62
N PHE A 143 4.59 11.20 -4.04
CA PHE A 143 5.62 10.41 -3.37
C PHE A 143 5.63 8.99 -3.93
N GLY A 144 6.78 8.32 -3.84
CA GLY A 144 6.90 6.89 -4.06
C GLY A 144 7.05 6.14 -2.73
N ILE A 145 6.77 4.85 -2.77
CA ILE A 145 7.00 3.90 -1.67
C ILE A 145 8.07 2.90 -2.13
N GLY A 146 9.03 2.60 -1.27
CA GLY A 146 10.14 1.71 -1.58
C GLY A 146 11.40 2.48 -1.94
N ASP A 147 12.55 1.86 -1.64
CA ASP A 147 13.81 2.34 -2.19
C ASP A 147 13.94 1.84 -3.63
N ARG A 148 14.10 2.76 -4.59
CA ARG A 148 14.31 2.42 -6.01
C ARG A 148 15.64 1.68 -6.24
N LEU A 149 16.45 1.52 -5.19
CA LEU A 149 17.81 0.96 -5.23
C LEU A 149 17.93 -0.53 -4.90
N ASN A 150 16.84 -1.31 -4.85
CA ASN A 150 16.96 -2.76 -4.79
C ASN A 150 16.62 -3.43 -6.14
N PRO A 151 17.49 -3.33 -7.16
CA PRO A 151 17.42 -4.26 -8.28
C PRO A 151 17.68 -5.64 -7.66
N ARG A 152 16.75 -6.58 -7.87
CA ARG A 152 16.89 -7.98 -7.49
C ARG A 152 18.35 -8.42 -7.73
N GLY A 153 18.94 -9.05 -6.72
CA GLY A 153 20.37 -9.25 -6.57
C GLY A 153 21.12 -9.57 -7.86
N THR A 154 22.31 -8.99 -7.99
CA THR A 154 23.32 -9.43 -8.93
C THR A 154 23.43 -10.94 -8.85
N ALA A 155 22.97 -11.62 -9.89
CA ALA A 155 23.21 -13.03 -10.09
C ALA A 155 24.72 -13.24 -10.03
N ASN A 156 25.10 -14.13 -9.12
CA ASN A 156 26.45 -14.64 -8.97
C ASN A 156 26.94 -15.11 -10.36
N THR A 157 28.06 -14.55 -10.84
CA THR A 157 28.88 -15.13 -11.91
C THR A 157 30.33 -14.99 -11.48
#